data_AF-E7EEX2-F1
#
_entry.id   AF-E7EEX2-F1
#
_cell.length_a   1.000
_cell.length_b   1.000
_cell.length_c   1.000
_cell.angle_alpha   90.00
_cell.angle_beta   90.00
_cell.angle_gamma   90.00
#
_symmetry.space_group_name_H-M   'P 1'
#
loop_
_entity.id
_entity.type
_entity.pdbx_description
1 polymer ?
#
loop_
_entity_poly.entity_id
_entity_poly.type
_entity_poly.pdbx_seq_one_letter_code
_entity_poly.pdbx_strand_id
1 'polypeptide(L)' 'EKVRYVDRYIYNRFEYIRFDSDVGRYEGFTPHGEFNAQNWNSDPEQLEYRRGEVDTYCRHNY' A
#
# COMPACT_ATOMS: atom_id res chain seq x y z
N GLU A 1 17.60 -2.13 -11.74
CA GLU A 1 17.35 -2.32 -10.29
C GLU A 1 15.85 -2.45 -10.05
N LYS A 2 15.38 -3.39 -9.21
CA LYS A 2 13.95 -3.55 -8.92
C LYS A 2 13.63 -2.83 -7.60
N VAL A 3 13.13 -1.62 -7.72
CA VAL A 3 12.70 -0.80 -6.58
C VAL A 3 11.28 -1.19 -6.21
N ARG A 4 11.03 -1.41 -4.91
CA ARG A 4 9.73 -1.80 -4.36
C ARG A 4 9.31 -0.83 -3.27
N TYR A 5 8.10 -0.31 -3.39
CA TYR A 5 7.49 0.54 -2.36
C TYR A 5 6.55 -0.32 -1.51
N VAL A 6 6.73 -0.24 -0.19
CA VAL A 6 5.89 -0.95 0.78
C VAL A 6 5.45 0.02 1.85
N ASP A 7 4.15 0.25 1.94
CA ASP A 7 3.52 1.05 3.00
C ASP A 7 2.87 0.10 4.01
N ARG A 8 3.10 0.32 5.31
CA ARG A 8 2.63 -0.57 6.38
C ARG A 8 1.95 0.23 7.48
N TYR A 9 0.71 -0.16 7.77
CA TYR A 9 -0.07 0.41 8.85
C TYR A 9 0.00 -0.51 10.06
N ILE A 10 0.65 -0.03 11.12
CA ILE A 10 0.93 -0.79 12.33
C ILE A 10 0.24 -0.13 13.51
N TYR A 11 -0.60 -0.89 14.21
CA TYR A 11 -1.27 -0.48 15.44
C TYR A 11 -0.95 -1.48 16.55
N ASN A 12 -0.50 -1.00 17.72
CA ASN A 12 -0.09 -1.86 18.85
C ASN A 12 0.89 -2.99 18.45
N ARG A 13 1.88 -2.67 17.59
CA ARG A 13 2.84 -3.63 17.01
C ARG A 13 2.22 -4.71 16.12
N PHE A 14 0.93 -4.60 15.81
CA PHE A 14 0.23 -5.45 14.87
C PHE A 14 0.04 -4.71 13.55
N GLU A 15 0.54 -5.29 12.48
CA GLU A 15 0.32 -4.77 11.13
C GLU A 15 -1.09 -5.14 10.67
N TYR A 16 -1.95 -4.15 10.45
CA TYR A 16 -3.35 -4.38 10.09
C TYR A 16 -3.64 -4.15 8.61
N ILE A 17 -2.86 -3.29 7.92
CA ILE A 17 -2.96 -3.06 6.46
C ILE A 17 -1.55 -2.90 5.86
N ARG A 18 -1.35 -3.41 4.64
CA ARG A 18 -0.15 -3.19 3.82
C ARG A 18 -0.51 -2.80 2.39
N PHE A 19 0.23 -1.86 1.83
CA PHE A 19 0.29 -1.66 0.37
C PHE A 19 1.64 -2.12 -0.15
N ASP A 20 1.63 -2.84 -1.26
CA ASP A 20 2.83 -3.28 -1.95
C ASP A 20 2.75 -2.87 -3.41
N SER A 21 3.76 -2.14 -3.91
CA SER A 21 3.81 -1.74 -5.32
C SER A 21 3.86 -2.92 -6.29
N ASP A 22 4.40 -4.08 -5.86
CA ASP A 22 4.41 -5.29 -6.69
C ASP A 22 3.00 -5.91 -6.82
N VAL A 23 2.15 -5.75 -5.80
CA VAL A 23 0.76 -6.25 -5.79
C VAL A 23 -0.22 -5.21 -6.34
N GLY A 24 0.07 -3.93 -6.11
CA GLY A 24 -0.69 -2.78 -6.61
C GLY A 24 -2.02 -2.53 -5.91
N ARG A 25 -2.22 -3.05 -4.68
CA ARG A 25 -3.43 -2.87 -3.85
C ARG A 25 -3.12 -3.03 -2.37
N TYR A 26 -4.05 -2.61 -1.53
CA TYR A 26 -3.99 -2.80 -0.08
C TYR A 26 -4.44 -4.20 0.33
N GLU A 27 -3.74 -4.80 1.29
CA GLU A 27 -4.04 -6.08 1.92
C GLU A 27 -4.30 -5.86 3.41
N GLY A 28 -5.43 -6.38 3.90
CA GLY A 28 -5.79 -6.32 5.31
C GLY A 28 -5.47 -7.63 6.05
N PHE A 29 -4.88 -7.55 7.24
CA PHE A 29 -4.49 -8.73 8.05
C PHE A 29 -5.41 -8.98 9.25
N THR A 30 -6.40 -8.10 9.47
CA THR A 30 -7.47 -8.26 10.47
C THR A 30 -8.81 -7.97 9.79
N PRO A 31 -9.95 -8.38 10.38
CA PRO A 31 -11.26 -8.00 9.84
C PRO A 31 -11.43 -6.48 9.68
N HIS A 32 -10.89 -5.70 10.61
CA HIS A 32 -10.87 -4.23 10.50
C HIS A 32 -9.96 -3.74 9.36
N GLY A 33 -8.77 -4.32 9.24
CA GLY A 33 -7.85 -4.02 8.15
C GLY A 33 -8.41 -4.39 6.79
N GLU A 34 -9.10 -5.53 6.67
CA GLU A 34 -9.72 -6.00 5.44
C GLU A 34 -10.84 -5.05 4.98
N PHE A 35 -11.72 -4.64 5.90
CA PHE A 35 -12.76 -3.66 5.61
C PHE A 35 -12.18 -2.35 5.06
N ASN A 36 -11.15 -1.82 5.72
CA ASN A 36 -10.48 -0.59 5.27
C ASN A 36 -9.74 -0.80 3.94
N ALA A 37 -9.06 -1.94 3.76
CA ALA A 37 -8.35 -2.26 2.54
C ALA A 37 -9.31 -2.38 1.35
N GLN A 38 -10.47 -3.01 1.52
CA GLN A 38 -11.51 -3.06 0.48
C GLN A 38 -12.01 -1.66 0.14
N ASN A 39 -12.25 -0.81 1.14
CA ASN A 39 -12.66 0.57 0.92
C ASN A 39 -11.58 1.37 0.14
N TRP A 40 -10.31 1.25 0.52
CA TRP A 40 -9.20 1.92 -0.19
C TRP A 40 -8.94 1.34 -1.57
N ASN A 41 -9.20 0.05 -1.78
CA ASN A 41 -9.11 -0.59 -3.09
C ASN A 41 -10.29 -0.25 -4.01
N SER A 42 -11.37 0.34 -3.48
CA SER A 42 -12.54 0.71 -4.27
C SER A 42 -12.33 1.96 -5.11
N ASP A 43 -11.33 2.78 -4.77
CA ASP A 43 -10.98 4.01 -5.49
C ASP A 43 -9.78 3.76 -6.43
N PRO A 44 -10.01 3.65 -7.75
CA PRO A 44 -8.95 3.39 -8.71
C PRO A 44 -7.99 4.58 -8.86
N GLU A 45 -8.42 5.82 -8.64
CA GLU A 45 -7.55 6.99 -8.74
C GLU A 45 -6.50 6.97 -7.63
N GLN A 46 -6.92 6.65 -6.42
CA GLN A 46 -6.02 6.50 -5.28
C GLN A 46 -5.03 5.35 -5.48
N LEU A 47 -5.47 4.21 -6.04
CA LEU A 47 -4.57 3.10 -6.33
C LEU A 47 -3.50 3.45 -7.39
N GLU A 48 -3.88 4.15 -8.45
CA GLU A 48 -2.93 4.61 -9.46
C GLU A 48 -1.92 5.62 -8.88
N TYR A 49 -2.39 6.55 -8.06
CA TYR A 49 -1.50 7.48 -7.35
C TYR A 49 -0.47 6.72 -6.49
N ARG A 50 -0.92 5.74 -5.69
CA ARG A 50 -0.06 4.91 -4.84
C ARG A 50 0.92 4.04 -5.62
N ARG A 51 0.54 3.56 -6.81
CA ARG A 51 1.46 2.86 -7.72
C ARG A 51 2.57 3.78 -8.23
N GLY A 52 2.25 5.06 -8.49
CA GLY A 52 3.23 6.08 -8.91
C GLY A 52 4.16 6.59 -7.80
N GLU A 53 3.87 6.29 -6.53
CA GLU A 53 4.74 6.65 -5.40
C GLU A 53 6.11 5.95 -5.48
N VAL A 54 6.20 4.76 -6.09
CA VAL A 54 7.48 4.07 -6.26
C VAL A 54 8.46 4.87 -7.12
N ASP A 55 7.97 5.54 -8.15
CA ASP A 55 8.79 6.37 -9.05
C ASP A 55 9.15 7.68 -8.38
N THR A 56 8.19 8.27 -7.66
CA THR A 56 8.32 9.60 -7.04
C THR A 56 9.20 9.59 -5.80
N TYR A 57 9.05 8.58 -4.93
CA TYR A 57 9.75 8.51 -3.66
C TYR A 57 10.93 7.55 -3.66
N CYS A 58 10.84 6.42 -4.37
CA CYS A 58 11.89 5.43 -4.29
C CYS A 58 12.91 5.59 -5.42
N ARG A 59 12.50 5.54 -6.70
CA ARG A 59 13.43 5.67 -7.84
C ARG A 59 14.05 7.06 -7.96
N HIS A 60 13.35 8.10 -7.54
CA HIS A 60 13.89 9.46 -7.56
C HIS A 60 15.01 9.68 -6.52
N ASN A 61 14.98 8.94 -5.41
CA ASN A 61 15.91 9.12 -4.28
C ASN A 61 17.03 8.05 -4.22
N TYR A 62 17.06 7.12 -5.18
CA TYR A 62 18.08 6.08 -5.32
C TYR A 62 19.05 6.47 -6.44
#